data_AF-A0A9P7X0Q5-F1
#
_entry.id   AF-A0A9P7X0Q5-F1
#
_cell.length_a   1.000
_cell.length_b   1.000
_cell.length_c   1.000
_cell.angle_alpha   90.00
_cell.angle_beta   90.00
_cell.angle_gamma   90.00
#
_symmetry.space_group_name_H-M   'P 1'
#
loop_
_entity.id
_entity.type
_entity.pdbx_description
1 polymer ?
#
loop_
_entity_poly.entity_id
_entity_poly.type
_entity_poly.pdbx_seq_one_letter_code
_entity_poly.pdbx_strand_id
1 'polypeptide(L)'
;MENPTPNHVPATVEDDFDNTPTNLTKPTTAATLTVRVIKSFTFRTERSLVLHDVNLESTTVGELKERVRQAVKTQPGWKPYRTVELDTLKLYTQAHGSKVRK
;
A
#
# COMPACT_ATOMS: atom_id res chain seq x y z
N MET A 1 23.30 52.78 -37.39
CA MET A 1 22.11 52.55 -36.53
C MET A 1 21.79 51.07 -36.63
N GLU A 2 22.47 50.24 -35.83
CA GLU A 2 22.15 48.82 -35.68
C GLU A 2 21.56 48.66 -34.29
N ASN A 3 20.29 48.27 -34.21
CA ASN A 3 19.67 47.90 -32.95
C ASN A 3 20.12 46.47 -32.59
N PRO A 4 20.63 46.21 -31.38
CA PRO A 4 20.99 44.86 -30.99
C PRO A 4 19.73 43.99 -30.82
N THR A 5 19.79 42.77 -31.35
CA THR A 5 18.75 41.74 -31.22
C THR A 5 18.49 41.36 -29.75
N PRO A 6 17.24 41.02 -29.37
CA PRO A 6 16.93 40.68 -27.99
C PRO A 6 17.49 39.30 -27.65
N ASN A 7 18.26 39.21 -26.56
CA ASN A 7 18.75 37.96 -26.01
C ASN A 7 17.57 37.02 -25.68
N HIS A 8 17.50 35.88 -26.37
CA HIS A 8 16.60 34.79 -26.01
C HIS A 8 17.13 34.12 -24.74
N VAL A 9 16.53 34.46 -23.59
CA VAL A 9 16.72 33.73 -22.34
C VAL A 9 16.02 32.37 -22.50
N PRO A 10 16.71 31.22 -22.37
CA PRO A 10 16.01 29.94 -22.37
C PRO A 10 15.12 29.89 -21.13
N ALA A 11 13.80 29.83 -21.34
CA ALA A 11 12.84 29.58 -20.28
C ALA A 11 13.18 28.22 -19.65
N THR A 12 13.66 28.22 -18.41
CA THR A 12 13.65 27.03 -17.57
C THR A 12 12.18 26.67 -17.37
N VAL A 13 11.72 25.66 -18.12
CA VAL A 13 10.42 25.05 -17.86
C VAL A 13 10.55 24.36 -16.51
N GLU A 14 9.96 24.98 -15.48
CA GLU A 14 9.82 24.31 -14.19
C GLU A 14 8.81 23.18 -14.40
N ASP A 15 9.31 21.95 -14.39
CA ASP A 15 8.47 20.74 -14.45
C ASP A 15 7.64 20.70 -13.15
N ASP A 16 6.40 21.20 -13.21
CA ASP A 16 5.40 21.24 -12.11
C ASP A 16 4.91 19.84 -11.64
N PHE A 17 5.60 18.77 -12.02
CA PHE A 17 5.25 17.42 -11.61
C PHE A 17 5.87 17.09 -10.25
N ASP A 18 5.03 17.03 -9.21
CA ASP A 18 5.41 16.52 -7.90
C ASP A 18 5.90 15.07 -8.00
N ASN A 19 7.22 14.89 -7.96
CA ASN A 19 7.89 13.60 -8.04
C ASN A 19 8.02 12.92 -6.66
N THR A 20 7.29 13.38 -5.65
CA THR A 20 7.32 12.76 -4.33
C THR A 20 6.74 11.35 -4.40
N PRO A 21 7.49 10.31 -3.97
CA PRO A 21 7.02 8.94 -4.06
C PRO A 21 5.77 8.74 -3.19
N THR A 22 4.83 7.94 -3.67
CA THR A 22 3.51 7.73 -3.05
C THR A 22 3.57 7.21 -1.61
N ASN A 23 4.68 6.58 -1.22
CA ASN A 23 4.93 6.15 0.15
C ASN A 23 5.13 7.30 1.14
N LEU A 24 5.60 8.46 0.66
CA LEU A 24 5.84 9.66 1.48
C LEU A 24 4.65 10.64 1.42
N THR A 25 3.85 10.62 0.35
CA THR A 25 2.68 11.51 0.21
C THR A 25 1.45 11.04 0.96
N LYS A 26 1.31 9.73 1.18
CA LYS A 26 0.17 9.19 1.95
C LYS A 26 0.47 9.20 3.45
N PRO A 27 -0.45 9.71 4.29
CA PRO A 27 -0.25 9.67 5.73
C PRO A 27 -0.28 8.21 6.22
N THR A 28 0.56 7.90 7.21
CA THR A 28 0.63 6.58 7.86
C THR A 28 -0.69 6.15 8.51
N THR A 29 -1.58 7.13 8.75
CA THR A 29 -2.93 6.93 9.28
C THR A 29 -3.95 6.47 8.23
N ALA A 30 -3.63 6.51 6.93
CA ALA A 30 -4.52 6.11 5.83
C ALA A 30 -3.81 5.17 4.84
N ALA A 31 -3.25 4.08 5.36
CA ALA A 31 -2.57 3.08 4.54
C ALA A 31 -3.57 2.14 3.86
N THR A 32 -3.22 1.71 2.63
CA THR A 32 -3.89 0.60 1.96
C THR A 32 -3.10 -0.68 2.22
N LEU A 33 -3.73 -1.69 2.81
CA LEU A 33 -3.14 -3.00 3.06
C LEU A 33 -3.80 -4.07 2.18
N THR A 34 -3.00 -4.81 1.42
CA THR A 34 -3.46 -5.98 0.68
C THR A 34 -3.07 -7.25 1.43
N VAL A 35 -4.05 -7.93 1.99
CA VAL A 35 -3.87 -9.15 2.79
C VAL A 35 -4.23 -10.38 1.95
N ARG A 36 -3.31 -11.33 1.81
CA ARG A 36 -3.60 -12.63 1.17
C ARG A 36 -4.28 -13.55 2.17
N VAL A 37 -5.51 -13.92 1.90
CA VAL A 37 -6.25 -14.93 2.66
C VAL A 37 -6.04 -16.26 1.96
N ILE A 38 -5.36 -17.17 2.65
CA ILE A 38 -4.94 -18.46 2.08
C ILE A 38 -5.84 -19.56 2.66
N LYS A 39 -6.58 -20.24 1.79
CA LYS A 39 -7.41 -21.40 2.15
C LYS A 39 -6.60 -22.70 2.12
N SER A 40 -5.70 -22.85 1.14
CA SER A 40 -4.85 -24.03 1.04
C SER A 40 -3.53 -23.69 0.37
N PHE A 41 -2.42 -24.02 1.03
CA PHE A 41 -1.09 -23.93 0.44
C PHE A 41 -0.87 -24.99 -0.64
N THR A 42 -1.30 -26.23 -0.38
CA THR A 42 -1.13 -27.37 -1.31
C THR A 42 -1.79 -27.10 -2.66
N PHE A 43 -3.02 -26.59 -2.64
CA PHE A 43 -3.78 -26.31 -3.85
C PHE A 43 -3.66 -24.84 -4.30
N ARG A 44 -2.78 -24.05 -3.65
CA ARG A 44 -2.57 -22.61 -3.91
C ARG A 44 -3.87 -21.80 -3.98
N THR A 45 -4.85 -22.20 -3.18
CA THR A 45 -6.15 -21.52 -3.12
C THR A 45 -6.04 -20.34 -2.19
N GLU A 46 -6.00 -19.15 -2.76
CA GLU A 46 -5.92 -17.89 -2.03
C GLU A 46 -6.67 -16.76 -2.73
N ARG A 47 -6.96 -15.71 -1.98
CA ARG A 47 -7.56 -14.48 -2.50
C ARG A 47 -7.04 -13.27 -1.74
N SER A 48 -6.81 -12.16 -2.45
CA SER A 48 -6.40 -10.90 -1.85
C SER A 48 -7.62 -10.11 -1.33
N LEU A 49 -7.55 -9.69 -0.06
CA LEU A 49 -8.44 -8.72 0.55
C LEU A 49 -7.71 -7.38 0.61
N VAL A 50 -8.30 -6.34 0.04
CA VAL A 50 -7.76 -4.98 0.12
C VAL A 50 -8.50 -4.24 1.23
N LEU A 51 -7.74 -3.72 2.19
CA LEU A 51 -8.20 -2.88 3.28
C LEU A 51 -7.72 -1.46 3.00
N HIS A 52 -8.66 -0.52 2.98
CA HIS A 52 -8.37 0.91 2.83
C HIS A 52 -8.38 1.59 4.19
N ASP A 53 -7.76 2.77 4.26
CA ASP A 53 -7.80 3.68 5.41
C ASP A 53 -7.42 3.02 6.75
N VAL A 54 -6.38 2.18 6.70
CA VAL A 54 -5.83 1.55 7.90
C VAL A 54 -4.85 2.51 8.57
N ASN A 55 -5.14 2.84 9.83
CA ASN A 55 -4.21 3.62 10.64
C ASN A 55 -3.10 2.71 11.19
N LEU A 56 -1.89 2.83 10.66
CA LEU A 56 -0.77 1.96 11.06
C LEU A 56 -0.17 2.30 12.43
N GLU A 57 -0.50 3.45 13.01
CA GLU A 57 -0.02 3.86 14.35
C GLU A 57 -0.89 3.27 15.47
N SER A 58 -2.19 3.18 15.24
CA SER A 58 -3.15 2.71 16.24
C SER A 58 -3.62 1.28 16.04
N THR A 59 -3.67 0.80 14.79
CA THR A 59 -4.25 -0.52 14.49
C THR A 59 -3.32 -1.62 14.99
N THR A 60 -3.82 -2.42 15.94
CA THR A 60 -3.08 -3.58 16.43
C THR A 60 -3.17 -4.74 15.44
N VAL A 61 -2.20 -5.66 15.50
CA VAL A 61 -2.25 -6.91 14.72
C VAL A 61 -3.49 -7.75 15.06
N GLY A 62 -3.96 -7.73 16.32
CA GLY A 62 -5.18 -8.40 16.74
C GLY A 62 -6.42 -7.84 16.04
N GLU A 63 -6.55 -6.52 16.02
CA GLU A 63 -7.64 -5.82 15.35
C GLU A 63 -7.61 -6.04 13.83
N LEU A 64 -6.43 -5.99 13.22
CA LEU A 64 -6.25 -6.28 11.80
C LEU A 64 -6.75 -7.69 11.45
N LYS A 65 -6.37 -8.71 12.25
CA LYS A 65 -6.85 -10.09 12.06
C LYS A 65 -8.37 -10.17 12.16
N GLU A 66 -8.95 -9.47 13.12
CA GLU A 66 -10.40 -9.50 13.31
C GLU A 66 -11.14 -8.84 12.15
N ARG A 67 -10.69 -7.67 11.70
CA ARG A 67 -11.24 -7.00 10.50
C ARG A 67 -11.22 -7.91 9.28
N VAL A 68 -10.10 -8.63 9.06
CA VAL A 68 -9.98 -9.61 7.96
C VAL A 68 -10.98 -10.77 8.13
N ARG A 69 -11.10 -11.35 9.33
CA ARG A 69 -12.06 -12.44 9.60
C ARG A 69 -13.50 -12.00 9.38
N GLN A 70 -13.86 -10.81 9.86
CA GLN A 70 -15.19 -10.26 9.68
C GLN A 70 -15.48 -10.02 8.20
N ALA A 71 -14.54 -9.47 7.43
CA ALA A 71 -14.68 -9.31 5.99
C ALA A 71 -14.92 -10.65 5.28
N VAL A 72 -14.16 -11.70 5.63
CA VAL A 72 -14.31 -13.05 5.06
C VAL A 72 -15.68 -13.67 5.40
N LYS A 73 -16.18 -13.46 6.62
CA LYS A 73 -17.49 -13.99 7.05
C LYS A 73 -18.66 -13.28 6.39
N THR A 74 -18.57 -11.96 6.21
CA THR A 74 -19.70 -11.12 5.79
C THR A 74 -19.81 -10.95 4.28
N GLN A 75 -18.69 -10.68 3.60
CA GLN A 75 -18.71 -10.33 2.19
C GLN A 75 -19.08 -11.54 1.31
N PRO A 76 -19.90 -11.35 0.25
CA PRO A 76 -20.43 -12.45 -0.56
C PRO A 76 -19.33 -13.21 -1.33
N GLY A 77 -18.29 -12.52 -1.80
CA GLY A 77 -17.17 -13.11 -2.54
C GLY A 77 -16.35 -14.12 -1.74
N TRP A 78 -16.53 -14.16 -0.42
CA TRP A 78 -15.74 -14.99 0.48
C TRP A 78 -16.45 -16.27 0.92
N LYS A 79 -17.64 -16.58 0.38
CA LYS A 79 -18.40 -17.80 0.69
C LYS A 79 -17.53 -19.09 0.72
N PRO A 80 -16.59 -19.33 -0.23
CA PRO A 80 -15.75 -20.54 -0.20
C PRO A 80 -14.72 -20.60 0.95
N TYR A 81 -14.46 -19.49 1.64
CA TYR A 81 -13.47 -19.33 2.70
C TYR A 81 -14.09 -19.36 4.11
N ARG A 82 -15.43 -19.28 4.23
CA ARG A 82 -16.12 -19.16 5.52
C ARG A 82 -16.01 -20.37 6.44
N THR A 83 -15.72 -21.55 5.87
CA THR A 83 -15.59 -22.80 6.62
C THR A 83 -14.15 -23.09 7.05
N VAL A 84 -13.21 -22.22 6.71
CA VAL A 84 -11.78 -22.40 7.01
C VAL A 84 -11.46 -21.65 8.29
N GLU A 85 -10.72 -22.29 9.19
CA GLU A 85 -10.18 -21.63 10.36
C GLU A 85 -8.95 -20.80 9.97
N LEU A 86 -9.03 -19.49 10.19
CA LEU A 86 -7.94 -18.55 9.92
C LEU A 86 -7.30 -18.12 11.25
N ASP A 87 -6.35 -18.91 11.71
CA ASP A 87 -5.66 -18.76 13.01
C ASP A 87 -4.31 -18.04 12.89
N THR A 88 -3.62 -18.21 11.76
CA THR A 88 -2.23 -17.82 11.55
C THR A 88 -2.09 -16.60 10.64
N LEU A 89 -1.14 -15.72 10.97
CA LEU A 89 -0.71 -14.59 10.12
C LEU A 89 0.77 -14.78 9.74
N LYS A 90 1.06 -14.75 8.44
CA LYS A 90 2.44 -14.79 7.93
C LYS A 90 2.86 -13.39 7.50
N LEU A 91 3.87 -12.84 8.16
CA LEU A 91 4.48 -11.55 7.81
C LEU A 91 5.80 -11.79 7.08
N TYR A 92 5.92 -11.23 5.88
CA TYR A 92 7.19 -11.16 5.17
C TYR A 92 7.64 -9.71 5.16
N THR A 93 8.76 -9.44 5.81
CA THR A 93 9.44 -8.15 5.73
C THR A 93 10.59 -8.29 4.77
N GLN A 94 10.54 -7.61 3.64
CA GLN A 94 11.74 -7.37 2.84
C GLN A 94 12.42 -6.14 3.42
N ALA A 95 13.66 -6.30 3.91
CA ALA A 95 14.45 -5.14 4.30
C ALA A 95 14.70 -4.29 3.04
N HIS A 96 14.14 -3.08 3.00
CA HIS A 96 14.65 -2.06 2.10
C HIS A 96 16.04 -1.71 2.62
N GLY A 97 17.09 -1.99 1.83
CA GLY A 97 18.47 -1.73 2.21
C GLY A 97 18.60 -0.34 2.83
N SER A 98 19.11 -0.29 4.06
CA SER A 98 19.16 0.90 4.91
C SER A 98 19.60 2.12 4.11
N LYS A 99 18.75 3.16 4.03
CA LYS A 99 19.24 4.48 3.66
C LYS A 99 20.07 5.00 4.83
N VAL A 100 21.35 4.62 4.83
CA VAL A 100 22.34 5.21 5.73
C VAL A 100 22.47 6.68 5.31
N ARG A 101 21.80 7.57 6.03
CA ARG A 101 22.09 8.99 5.97
C ARG A 101 23.32 9.21 6.86
N LYS A 102 24.49 9.36 6.24
CA LYS A 102 25.63 10.01 6.90
C LYS A 102 25.42 11.51 6.89
#